data_AF-A0AAW6JWK9-F1
#
_entry.id   AF-A0AAW6JWK9-F1
#
_cell.length_a   1.000
_cell.length_b   1.000
_cell.length_c   1.000
_cell.angle_alpha   90.00
_cell.angle_beta   90.00
_cell.angle_gamma   90.00
#
_symmetry.space_group_name_H-M   'P 1'
#
loop_
_entity.id
_entity.type
_entity.pdbx_description
1 polymer ?
#
loop_
_entity_poly.entity_id
_entity_poly.type
_entity_poly.pdbx_seq_one_letter_code
_entity_poly.pdbx_strand_id
1 'polypeptide(L)'
;GYYSSSCLYNYSIKNPRVFRPGSVKEVMLKAAELWAEVRNKGKSTADNKALDGDVILAAQSILVANYGNEVIIATSNKKHLSLFIDAREWQEI
;
A
#
# COMPACT_ATOMS: atom_id res chain seq x y z
N GLY A 1 -2.36 27.95 -13.03
CA GLY A 1 -2.45 26.81 -13.96
C GLY A 1 -2.20 25.55 -13.17
N TYR A 2 -3.22 24.69 -13.11
CA TYR A 2 -3.21 23.43 -12.37
C TYR A 2 -2.36 22.37 -13.07
N TYR A 3 -1.46 21.72 -12.33
CA TYR A 3 -1.03 20.30 -12.40
C TYR A 3 0.00 20.15 -11.24
N SER A 4 -0.49 19.88 -10.02
CA SER A 4 -0.66 18.54 -9.43
C SER A 4 0.69 17.88 -9.15
N SER A 5 1.17 18.13 -7.93
CA SER A 5 2.37 17.55 -7.34
C SER A 5 2.33 16.03 -7.44
N SER A 6 3.15 15.51 -8.33
CA SER A 6 3.45 14.09 -8.44
C SER A 6 3.95 13.58 -7.09
N CYS A 7 3.18 12.67 -6.48
CA CYS A 7 3.57 11.92 -5.30
C CYS A 7 4.90 11.19 -5.58
N LEU A 8 6.01 11.78 -5.16
CA LEU A 8 7.31 11.12 -5.13
C LEU A 8 7.29 10.15 -3.96
N TYR A 9 7.03 8.88 -4.27
CA TYR A 9 7.17 7.76 -3.34
C TYR A 9 8.65 7.60 -2.96
N ASN A 10 9.07 8.24 -1.87
CA ASN A 10 10.38 8.03 -1.27
C ASN A 10 10.34 6.77 -0.40
N TYR A 11 10.72 5.62 -0.98
CA TYR A 11 11.02 4.41 -0.22
C TYR A 11 12.49 4.41 0.19
N SER A 12 12.76 4.43 1.51
CA SER A 12 14.10 4.20 2.05
C SER A 12 14.38 2.70 2.12
N ILE A 13 14.79 2.13 0.98
CA ILE A 13 15.25 0.74 0.90
C ILE A 13 16.78 0.79 1.00
N LYS A 14 17.37 0.17 2.03
CA LYS A 14 18.84 0.10 2.24
C LYS A 14 19.63 -0.56 1.09
N ASN A 15 18.96 -0.98 0.01
CA ASN A 15 19.58 -1.51 -1.20
C ASN A 15 18.67 -1.26 -2.43
N PRO A 16 18.90 -0.21 -3.24
CA PRO A 16 17.99 0.17 -4.34
C PRO A 16 17.99 -0.79 -5.54
N ARG A 17 18.74 -1.91 -5.50
CA ARG A 17 19.01 -2.75 -6.68
C ARG A 17 18.11 -3.98 -6.86
N VAL A 18 17.22 -4.33 -5.93
CA VAL A 18 16.28 -5.45 -6.16
C VAL A 18 14.93 -5.17 -5.51
N PHE A 19 14.21 -4.17 -6.02
CA PHE A 19 12.76 -4.18 -5.89
C PHE A 19 12.22 -5.20 -6.91
N ARG A 20 12.00 -6.45 -6.47
CA ARG A 20 11.18 -7.42 -7.21
C ARG A 20 9.78 -7.36 -6.62
N PRO A 21 8.86 -6.55 -7.16
CA PRO A 21 7.46 -6.71 -6.80
C PRO A 21 7.08 -8.15 -7.14
N GLY A 22 6.21 -8.76 -6.32
CA GLY A 22 5.50 -9.96 -6.77
C GLY A 22 4.89 -9.70 -8.16
N SER A 23 4.61 -10.75 -8.91
CA SER A 23 3.95 -10.58 -10.21
C SER A 23 2.70 -9.71 -10.04
N VAL A 24 2.40 -8.87 -11.05
CA VAL A 24 1.21 -7.98 -11.01
C VAL A 24 -0.05 -8.77 -10.67
N LYS A 25 -0.12 -10.03 -11.09
CA LYS A 25 -1.19 -10.97 -10.73
C LYS A 25 -1.28 -11.21 -9.22
N GLU A 26 -0.17 -11.52 -8.55
CA GLU A 26 -0.13 -11.77 -7.10
C GLU A 26 -0.54 -10.53 -6.30
N VAL A 27 -0.05 -9.35 -6.71
CA VAL A 27 -0.43 -8.09 -6.08
C VAL A 27 -1.93 -7.84 -6.20
N MET A 28 -2.50 -8.04 -7.41
CA MET A 28 -3.92 -7.80 -7.65
C MET A 28 -4.82 -8.82 -6.94
N LEU A 29 -4.41 -10.09 -6.86
CA LEU A 29 -5.12 -11.10 -6.06
C LEU A 29 -5.11 -10.72 -4.58
N LYS A 30 -3.95 -10.33 -4.05
CA LYS A 30 -3.84 -9.95 -2.65
C LYS A 30 -4.65 -8.69 -2.34
N ALA A 31 -4.66 -7.71 -3.25
CA ALA A 31 -5.47 -6.51 -3.12
C ALA A 31 -6.97 -6.83 -3.12
N ALA A 32 -7.43 -7.75 -3.98
CA ALA A 32 -8.83 -8.20 -3.99
C ALA A 32 -9.24 -8.89 -2.69
N GLU A 33 -8.36 -9.73 -2.12
CA GLU A 33 -8.59 -10.36 -0.81
C GLU A 33 -8.77 -9.31 0.30
N LEU A 34 -7.84 -8.35 0.40
CA LEU A 34 -7.87 -7.30 1.41
C LEU A 34 -9.09 -6.40 1.27
N TRP A 35 -9.46 -6.06 0.04
CA TRP A 35 -10.65 -5.26 -0.26
C TRP A 35 -11.93 -5.97 0.17
N ALA A 36 -12.05 -7.27 -0.11
CA ALA A 36 -13.18 -8.08 0.32
C ALA A 36 -13.24 -8.21 1.85
N GLU A 37 -12.10 -8.42 2.51
CA GLU A 37 -12.02 -8.55 3.97
C GLU A 37 -12.51 -7.28 4.67
N VAL A 38 -12.06 -6.11 4.24
CA VAL A 38 -12.42 -4.84 4.90
C VAL A 38 -13.88 -4.47 4.68
N ARG A 39 -14.42 -4.78 3.50
CA ARG A 39 -15.86 -4.67 3.20
C ARG A 39 -16.70 -5.60 4.07
N ASN A 40 -16.28 -6.86 4.25
CA ASN A 40 -16.97 -7.81 5.12
C ASN A 40 -16.98 -7.33 6.59
N LYS A 41 -15.99 -6.55 7.00
CA LYS A 41 -15.92 -5.89 8.32
C LYS A 41 -16.71 -4.57 8.41
N GLY A 42 -17.50 -4.23 7.39
CA GLY A 42 -18.34 -3.04 7.35
C GLY A 42 -17.57 -1.73 7.14
N LYS A 43 -16.30 -1.79 6.75
CA LYS A 43 -15.48 -0.62 6.46
C LYS A 43 -15.34 -0.48 4.94
N SER A 44 -15.62 0.71 4.42
CA SER A 44 -15.37 1.01 3.01
C SER A 44 -14.15 1.91 2.90
N THR A 45 -13.17 1.50 2.10
CA THR A 45 -11.97 2.30 1.84
C THR A 45 -12.08 3.07 0.51
N ALA A 46 -12.92 2.57 -0.43
CA ALA A 46 -13.28 3.22 -1.70
C ALA A 46 -14.74 2.94 -2.11
N ASP A 47 -15.17 3.42 -3.28
CA ASP A 47 -16.48 3.15 -3.88
C ASP A 47 -16.75 1.63 -4.04
N ASN A 48 -18.02 1.22 -3.95
CA ASN A 48 -18.45 -0.17 -4.02
C ASN A 48 -17.94 -0.94 -5.24
N LYS A 49 -17.70 -0.27 -6.37
CA LYS A 49 -17.29 -0.89 -7.63
C LYS A 49 -15.79 -0.76 -7.93
N ALA A 50 -15.02 -0.05 -7.11
CA ALA A 50 -13.61 0.23 -7.38
C ALA A 50 -12.68 -0.44 -6.37
N LEU A 51 -11.61 -1.04 -6.88
CA LEU A 51 -10.48 -1.44 -6.05
C LEU A 51 -9.72 -0.19 -5.62
N ASP A 52 -9.39 -0.11 -4.34
CA ASP A 52 -8.74 1.06 -3.77
C ASP A 52 -7.23 1.05 -4.06
N GLY A 53 -6.68 2.19 -4.48
CA GLY A 53 -5.25 2.37 -4.67
C GLY A 53 -4.46 2.14 -3.39
N ASP A 54 -5.02 2.50 -2.23
CA ASP A 54 -4.41 2.24 -0.92
C ASP A 54 -4.35 0.73 -0.63
N VAL A 55 -5.36 -0.02 -1.06
CA VAL A 55 -5.38 -1.48 -0.88
C VAL A 55 -4.38 -2.18 -1.80
N ILE A 56 -4.18 -1.69 -3.02
CA ILE A 56 -3.12 -2.19 -3.92
C ILE A 56 -1.74 -1.90 -3.33
N LEU A 57 -1.52 -0.68 -2.83
CA LEU A 57 -0.28 -0.27 -2.19
C LEU A 57 0.03 -1.14 -0.96
N ALA A 58 -0.97 -1.38 -0.10
CA ALA A 58 -0.86 -2.27 1.04
C ALA A 58 -0.54 -3.71 0.63
N ALA A 59 -1.25 -4.25 -0.38
CA ALA A 59 -1.01 -5.60 -0.90
C ALA A 59 0.43 -5.78 -1.39
N GLN A 60 0.92 -4.83 -2.19
CA GLN A 60 2.30 -4.86 -2.68
C GLN A 60 3.31 -4.82 -1.52
N SER A 61 3.06 -3.97 -0.52
CA SER A 61 3.94 -3.80 0.63
C SER A 61 3.98 -5.04 1.52
N ILE A 62 2.84 -5.72 1.72
CA ILE A 62 2.76 -7.00 2.44
C ILE A 62 3.56 -8.09 1.70
N LEU A 63 3.45 -8.16 0.38
CA LEU A 63 4.22 -9.13 -0.40
C LEU A 63 5.73 -8.88 -0.27
N VAL A 64 6.16 -7.63 -0.26
CA VAL A 64 7.56 -7.27 -0.02
C VAL A 64 8.00 -7.67 1.39
N ALA A 65 7.16 -7.45 2.40
CA ALA A 65 7.43 -7.84 3.78
C ALA A 65 7.58 -9.37 3.93
N ASN A 66 6.77 -10.14 3.21
CA ASN A 66 6.85 -11.61 3.20
C ASN A 66 8.16 -12.16 2.64
N TYR A 67 8.91 -11.37 1.85
CA TYR A 67 10.27 -11.71 1.44
C TYR A 67 11.34 -11.44 2.52
N GLY A 68 10.94 -11.13 3.75
CA GLY A 68 11.82 -10.89 4.90
C GLY A 68 12.28 -9.43 5.04
N ASN A 69 11.62 -8.50 4.37
CA ASN A 69 11.92 -7.07 4.47
C ASN A 69 11.08 -6.41 5.56
N GLU A 70 11.68 -5.47 6.30
CA GLU A 70 10.91 -4.52 7.09
C GLU A 70 10.35 -3.45 6.16
N VAL A 71 9.02 -3.25 6.17
CA VAL A 71 8.32 -2.33 5.28
C VAL A 71 7.45 -1.38 6.09
N ILE A 72 7.69 -0.09 5.92
CA ILE A 72 6.89 1.00 6.47
C ILE A 72 6.43 1.86 5.29
N ILE A 73 5.13 2.16 5.21
CA ILE A 73 4.61 3.09 4.22
C ILE A 73 4.66 4.51 4.80
N ALA A 74 5.48 5.37 4.21
CA ALA A 74 5.44 6.80 4.46
C ALA A 74 4.23 7.43 3.76
N THR A 75 3.24 7.93 4.51
CA THR A 75 1.99 8.47 3.96
C THR A 75 1.34 9.49 4.90
N SER A 76 0.65 10.47 4.32
CA SER A 76 -0.25 11.37 5.06
C SER A 76 -1.66 10.76 5.23
N ASN A 77 -2.01 9.71 4.46
CA ASN A 77 -3.29 9.00 4.59
C ASN A 77 -3.16 7.75 5.50
N LYS A 78 -2.65 7.95 6.73
CA LYS A 78 -2.40 6.86 7.68
C LYS A 78 -3.65 6.03 7.96
N LYS A 79 -4.81 6.68 8.11
CA LYS A 79 -6.06 6.04 8.56
C LYS A 79 -6.48 4.83 7.71
N HIS A 80 -6.24 4.88 6.40
CA HIS A 80 -6.65 3.82 5.48
C HIS A 80 -5.59 2.71 5.39
N LEU A 81 -4.31 3.08 5.39
CA LEU A 81 -3.19 2.15 5.19
C LEU A 81 -2.78 1.43 6.47
N SER A 82 -2.91 2.07 7.63
CA SER A 82 -2.68 1.45 8.95
C SER A 82 -3.66 0.31 9.27
N LEU A 83 -4.71 0.11 8.47
CA LEU A 83 -5.58 -1.06 8.56
C LEU A 83 -4.87 -2.36 8.13
N PHE A 84 -3.81 -2.24 7.34
CA PHE A 84 -3.19 -3.37 6.63
C PHE A 84 -1.70 -3.51 6.91
N ILE A 85 -0.98 -2.40 7.08
CA ILE A 85 0.48 -2.38 7.25
C ILE A 85 0.92 -1.17 8.07
N ASP A 86 2.14 -1.21 8.62
CA ASP A 86 2.72 -0.06 9.32
C ASP A 86 2.82 1.13 8.35
N ALA A 87 2.11 2.20 8.69
CA ALA A 87 1.99 3.40 7.90
C ALA A 87 2.16 4.61 8.81
N ARG A 88 3.14 5.46 8.50
CA ARG A 88 3.55 6.60 9.33
C ARG A 88 3.71 7.85 8.48
N GLU A 89 3.68 9.01 9.12
CA GLU A 89 4.05 10.25 8.42
C GLU A 89 5.52 10.15 8.03
N TRP A 90 5.90 10.75 6.91
CA TRP A 90 7.31 10.74 6.47
C TRP A 90 8.25 11.34 7.53
N GLN A 91 7.78 12.32 8.29
CA GLN A 91 8.51 12.99 9.36
C GLN A 91 8.72 12.11 10.61
N GLU A 92 8.01 10.98 10.71
CA GLU A 92 8.08 10.03 11.83
C GLU A 92 8.99 8.82 11.54
N ILE A 93 9.68 8.81 10.40
CA ILE A 93 10.54 7.71 9.90
C ILE A 93 12.00 8.16 9.81
#